data_AF-A0A6H2A3R9-F1
#
_entry.id   AF-A0A6H2A3R9-F1
#
_cell.length_a   1.000
_cell.length_b   1.000
_cell.length_c   1.000
_cell.angle_alpha   90.00
_cell.angle_beta   90.00
_cell.angle_gamma   90.00
#
_symmetry.space_group_name_H-M   'P 1'
#
loop_
_entity.id
_entity.type
_entity.pdbx_description
1 polymer ?
#
loop_
_entity_poly.entity_id
_entity_poly.type
_entity_poly.pdbx_seq_one_letter_code
_entity_poly.pdbx_strand_id
1 'polypeptide(L)'
;MNIRDIEQVKIDGDMLKAIFSRQKELEEKYHDIEASNGALVLSIPLDLNTFSGQERTRLLIYRIAEELFESGNCLRNKAWKQSQVPVDIDHFLEELADGLHFYIQLFIELGLTSEDVCSLYFKKSEVNKFRQRSNY
;
A
#
# COMPACT_ATOMS: atom_id res chain seq x y z
N MET A 1 16.49 -6.14 -11.06
CA MET A 1 16.72 -4.71 -10.82
C MET A 1 16.15 -4.47 -9.44
N ASN A 2 16.96 -4.12 -8.45
CA ASN A 2 16.50 -3.86 -7.09
C ASN A 2 16.44 -2.34 -6.85
N ILE A 3 15.96 -1.95 -5.67
CA ILE A 3 15.84 -0.54 -5.28
C ILE A 3 17.16 0.25 -5.28
N ARG A 4 18.33 -0.40 -5.34
CA ARG A 4 19.65 0.25 -5.43
C ARG A 4 20.11 0.51 -6.86
N ASP A 5 19.52 -0.20 -7.83
CA ASP A 5 19.87 -0.06 -9.25
C ASP A 5 19.31 1.22 -9.86
N ILE A 6 18.46 1.96 -9.13
CA ILE A 6 17.78 3.18 -9.56
C ILE A 6 18.29 4.39 -8.76
N GLU A 7 18.63 5.47 -9.47
CA GLU A 7 19.01 6.73 -8.85
C GLU A 7 17.86 7.32 -8.05
N GLN A 8 18.20 7.90 -6.89
CA GLN A 8 17.22 8.55 -6.03
C GLN A 8 16.54 9.71 -6.77
N VAL A 9 15.21 9.65 -6.87
CA VAL A 9 14.44 10.72 -7.49
C VAL A 9 14.19 11.84 -6.47
N LYS A 10 14.61 13.06 -6.80
CA LYS A 10 14.31 14.25 -6.01
C LYS A 10 12.82 14.59 -6.15
N ILE A 11 12.10 14.63 -5.02
CA ILE A 11 10.70 15.05 -4.95
C ILE A 11 10.67 16.42 -4.27
N ASP A 12 10.15 17.42 -4.99
CA ASP A 12 9.95 18.77 -4.47
C ASP A 12 8.46 18.98 -4.12
N GLY A 13 8.16 19.55 -2.95
CA GLY A 13 6.79 19.82 -2.50
C GLY A 13 6.18 18.75 -1.58
N ASP A 14 4.87 18.54 -1.69
CA ASP A 14 4.13 17.58 -0.87
C ASP A 14 4.43 16.14 -1.29
N MET A 15 5.13 15.41 -0.41
CA MET A 15 5.56 14.04 -0.68
C MET A 15 4.39 13.06 -0.80
N LEU A 16 3.33 13.22 -0.01
CA LEU A 16 2.18 12.31 -0.07
C LEU A 16 1.41 12.54 -1.37
N LYS A 17 1.24 13.80 -1.76
CA LYS A 17 0.64 14.15 -3.05
C LYS A 17 1.46 13.57 -4.21
N ALA A 18 2.79 13.66 -4.14
CA ALA A 18 3.67 13.08 -5.15
C ALA A 18 3.55 11.56 -5.26
N ILE A 19 3.43 10.85 -4.13
CA ILE A 19 3.18 9.41 -4.08
C ILE A 19 1.85 9.07 -4.77
N PHE A 20 0.77 9.77 -4.42
CA PHE A 20 -0.55 9.57 -5.05
C PHE A 20 -0.53 9.84 -6.56
N SER A 21 0.14 10.92 -6.99
CA SER A 21 0.28 11.23 -8.42
C SER A 21 1.01 10.12 -9.18
N ARG A 22 2.13 9.62 -8.66
CA ARG A 22 2.86 8.52 -9.30
C ARG A 22 2.08 7.23 -9.34
N GLN A 23 1.34 6.93 -8.26
CA GLN A 23 0.53 5.72 -8.21
C GLN A 23 -0.59 5.76 -9.27
N LYS A 24 -1.24 6.91 -9.48
CA LYS A 24 -2.25 7.08 -10.53
C LYS A 24 -1.68 6.90 -11.94
N GLU A 25 -0.51 7.48 -12.22
CA GLU A 25 0.18 7.30 -13.51
C GLU A 25 0.50 5.82 -13.80
N LEU A 26 0.75 5.05 -12.75
CA LEU A 26 1.06 3.63 -12.85
C LEU A 26 -0.21 2.78 -13.03
N GLU A 27 -1.27 3.08 -12.28
CA GLU A 27 -2.59 2.45 -12.43
C GLU A 27 -3.17 2.63 -13.84
N GLU A 28 -3.06 3.82 -14.41
CA GLU A 28 -3.52 4.08 -15.79
C GLU A 28 -2.85 3.14 -16.80
N LYS A 29 -1.57 2.81 -16.61
CA LYS A 29 -0.84 1.86 -17.47
C LYS A 29 -1.22 0.42 -17.20
N TYR A 30 -1.38 0.04 -15.93
CA TYR A 30 -1.72 -1.33 -15.57
C TYR A 30 -3.16 -1.68 -15.93
N HIS A 31 -4.07 -0.70 -15.97
CA HIS A 31 -5.47 -0.94 -16.30
C HIS A 31 -5.65 -1.60 -17.67
N ASP A 32 -4.90 -1.14 -18.68
CA ASP A 32 -4.90 -1.74 -20.01
C ASP A 32 -4.34 -3.17 -20.00
N ILE A 33 -3.32 -3.43 -19.18
CA ILE A 33 -2.67 -4.74 -19.03
C ILE A 33 -3.60 -5.71 -18.29
N GLU A 34 -4.17 -5.30 -17.17
CA GLU A 34 -5.15 -6.05 -16.39
C GLU A 34 -6.36 -6.43 -17.27
N ALA A 35 -6.90 -5.48 -18.03
CA ALA A 35 -7.98 -5.73 -18.98
C ALA A 35 -7.58 -6.77 -20.05
N SER A 36 -6.37 -6.66 -20.60
CA SER A 36 -5.86 -7.62 -21.60
C SER A 36 -5.68 -9.03 -21.04
N ASN A 37 -5.39 -9.14 -19.74
CA ASN A 37 -5.25 -10.40 -19.01
C ASN A 37 -6.59 -10.94 -18.46
N GLY A 38 -7.71 -10.29 -18.80
CA GLY A 38 -9.06 -10.72 -18.40
C GLY A 38 -9.45 -10.35 -16.97
N ALA A 39 -8.74 -9.41 -16.34
CA ALA A 39 -9.13 -8.89 -15.04
C ALA A 39 -10.43 -8.07 -15.14
N LEU A 40 -11.18 -8.04 -14.05
CA LEU A 40 -12.38 -7.23 -13.94
C LEU A 40 -11.99 -5.76 -13.77
N VAL A 41 -12.21 -5.00 -14.83
CA VAL A 41 -12.13 -3.53 -14.83
C VAL A 41 -13.36 -2.96 -14.12
N LEU A 42 -13.14 -2.22 -13.03
CA LEU A 42 -14.20 -1.54 -12.29
C LEU A 42 -14.08 -0.04 -12.41
N SER A 43 -15.22 0.65 -12.31
CA SER A 43 -15.22 2.11 -12.19
C SER A 43 -14.64 2.52 -10.84
N ILE A 44 -13.78 3.53 -10.85
CA ILE A 44 -13.30 4.20 -9.64
C ILE A 44 -14.21 5.42 -9.39
N PRO A 45 -14.70 5.65 -8.15
CA PRO A 45 -14.43 4.86 -6.94
C PRO A 45 -15.17 3.52 -6.91
N LEU A 46 -14.53 2.53 -6.29
CA LEU A 46 -15.13 1.24 -5.98
C LEU A 46 -16.36 1.42 -5.07
N ASP A 47 -17.47 0.78 -5.45
CA ASP A 47 -18.65 0.73 -4.61
C ASP A 47 -18.60 -0.47 -3.65
N LEU A 48 -18.33 -0.18 -2.37
CA LEU A 48 -18.30 -1.16 -1.28
C LEU A 48 -19.67 -1.83 -1.01
N ASN A 49 -20.78 -1.34 -1.59
CA ASN A 49 -22.08 -1.99 -1.50
C ASN A 49 -22.29 -3.05 -2.58
N THR A 50 -21.39 -3.14 -3.56
CA THR A 50 -21.43 -4.17 -4.60
C THR A 50 -20.50 -5.33 -4.28
N PHE A 51 -20.87 -6.53 -4.71
CA PHE A 51 -20.01 -7.71 -4.60
C PHE A 51 -18.66 -7.48 -5.28
N SER A 52 -18.66 -6.94 -6.51
CA SER A 52 -17.43 -6.69 -7.27
C SER A 52 -16.51 -5.68 -6.60
N GLY A 53 -17.04 -4.58 -6.06
CA GLY A 53 -16.25 -3.59 -5.31
C GLY A 53 -15.66 -4.17 -4.03
N GLN A 54 -16.42 -4.99 -3.30
CA GLN A 54 -15.91 -5.71 -2.12
C GLN A 54 -14.81 -6.71 -2.49
N GLU A 55 -14.97 -7.46 -3.58
CA GLU A 55 -13.98 -8.44 -4.03
C GLU A 55 -12.66 -7.77 -4.47
N ARG A 56 -12.71 -6.66 -5.21
CA ARG A 56 -11.49 -5.89 -5.57
C ARG A 56 -10.83 -5.30 -4.34
N THR A 57 -11.62 -4.72 -3.43
CA THR A 57 -11.11 -4.20 -2.14
C THR A 57 -10.42 -5.30 -1.34
N ARG A 58 -11.04 -6.47 -1.25
CA ARG A 58 -10.50 -7.66 -0.57
C ARG A 58 -9.19 -8.11 -1.22
N LEU A 59 -9.12 -8.14 -2.56
CA LEU A 59 -7.90 -8.48 -3.29
C LEU A 59 -6.74 -7.55 -2.92
N LEU A 60 -6.95 -6.23 -2.92
CA LEU A 60 -5.91 -5.27 -2.54
C LEU A 60 -5.46 -5.45 -1.09
N ILE A 61 -6.41 -5.69 -0.17
CA ILE A 61 -6.08 -6.00 1.24
C ILE A 61 -5.22 -7.27 1.34
N TYR A 62 -5.51 -8.30 0.55
CA TYR A 62 -4.69 -9.50 0.52
C TYR A 62 -3.29 -9.24 -0.01
N ARG A 63 -3.15 -8.44 -1.07
CA ARG A 63 -1.82 -8.05 -1.59
C ARG A 63 -1.00 -7.30 -0.55
N ILE A 64 -1.59 -6.31 0.13
CA ILE A 64 -0.93 -5.61 1.24
C ILE A 64 -0.43 -6.61 2.30
N ALA A 65 -1.27 -7.56 2.69
CA ALA A 65 -0.89 -8.55 3.68
C ALA A 65 0.24 -9.46 3.18
N GLU A 66 0.16 -9.91 1.93
CA GLU A 66 1.17 -10.73 1.25
C GLU A 66 2.55 -10.06 1.33
N GLU A 67 2.68 -8.81 0.85
CA GLU A 67 3.98 -8.11 0.85
C GLU A 67 4.52 -7.88 2.27
N LEU A 68 3.65 -7.60 3.24
CA LEU A 68 4.05 -7.49 4.64
C LEU A 68 4.56 -8.84 5.20
N PHE A 69 3.97 -9.97 4.79
CA PHE A 69 4.47 -11.29 5.16
C PHE A 69 5.79 -11.63 4.45
N GLU A 70 5.97 -11.22 3.19
CA GLU A 70 7.22 -11.37 2.45
C GLU A 70 8.35 -10.57 3.09
N SER A 71 8.11 -9.32 3.48
CA SER A 71 9.06 -8.54 4.27
C SER A 71 9.38 -9.25 5.60
N GLY A 72 8.37 -9.77 6.31
CA GLY A 72 8.55 -10.54 7.54
C GLY A 72 9.40 -11.81 7.37
N ASN A 73 9.39 -12.43 6.18
CA ASN A 73 10.20 -13.60 5.86
C ASN A 73 11.70 -13.29 5.70
N CYS A 74 12.05 -12.03 5.40
CA CYS A 74 13.44 -11.57 5.34
C CYS A 74 14.09 -11.52 6.74
N LEU A 75 13.28 -11.41 7.80
CA LEU A 75 13.75 -11.28 9.18
C LEU A 75 14.21 -12.62 9.80
N ARG A 76 15.06 -12.52 10.82
CA ARG A 76 15.48 -13.66 11.65
C ARG A 76 14.46 -13.98 12.75
N ASN A 77 13.21 -14.24 12.38
CA ASN A 77 12.10 -14.50 13.30
C ASN A 77 11.70 -15.99 13.40
N LYS A 78 12.32 -16.87 12.61
CA LYS A 78 12.06 -18.32 12.60
C LYS A 78 12.96 -19.04 13.61
N ALA A 79 12.43 -19.30 14.81
CA ALA A 79 13.18 -19.91 15.92
C ALA A 79 13.82 -21.28 15.60
N TRP A 80 13.25 -22.02 14.63
CA TRP A 80 13.78 -23.31 14.18
C TRP A 80 14.91 -23.21 13.14
N LYS A 81 15.18 -22.02 12.59
CA LYS A 81 16.22 -21.82 11.56
C LYS A 81 17.58 -21.62 12.23
N GLN A 82 18.44 -22.64 12.17
CA GLN A 82 19.78 -22.61 12.78
C GLN A 82 20.79 -21.76 11.99
N SER A 83 20.59 -21.59 10.68
CA SER A 83 21.49 -20.80 9.84
C SER A 83 21.33 -19.30 10.08
N GLN A 84 22.43 -18.64 10.45
CA GLN A 84 22.49 -17.20 10.72
C GLN A 84 22.85 -16.40 9.45
N VAL A 85 22.03 -16.55 8.40
CA VAL A 85 22.19 -15.77 7.15
C VAL A 85 21.91 -14.29 7.45
N PRO A 86 22.72 -13.33 6.97
CA PRO A 86 22.43 -11.90 7.06
C PRO A 86 21.00 -11.58 6.60
N VAL A 87 20.35 -10.61 7.25
CA VAL A 87 19.06 -10.09 6.76
C VAL A 87 19.32 -9.38 5.45
N ASP A 88 18.57 -9.72 4.42
CA ASP A 88 18.56 -8.96 3.17
C ASP A 88 17.72 -7.70 3.40
N ILE A 89 18.40 -6.61 3.77
CA ILE A 89 17.75 -5.34 4.11
C ILE A 89 17.14 -4.68 2.87
N ASP A 90 17.77 -4.84 1.70
CA ASP A 90 17.27 -4.20 0.49
C ASP A 90 15.97 -4.85 0.05
N HIS A 91 15.95 -6.19 0.03
CA HIS A 91 14.73 -6.93 -0.26
C HIS A 91 13.64 -6.65 0.79
N PHE A 92 13.98 -6.60 2.07
CA PHE A 92 13.01 -6.20 3.11
C PHE A 92 12.37 -4.83 2.87
N LEU A 93 13.18 -3.84 2.46
CA LEU A 93 12.69 -2.48 2.18
C LEU A 93 11.89 -2.41 0.87
N GLU A 94 12.25 -3.22 -0.12
CA GLU A 94 11.51 -3.39 -1.37
C GLU A 94 10.10 -3.93 -1.08
N GLU A 95 9.97 -5.03 -0.33
CA GLU A 95 8.67 -5.59 0.04
C GLU A 95 7.82 -4.63 0.89
N LEU A 96 8.45 -3.84 1.77
CA LEU A 96 7.73 -2.79 2.50
C LEU A 96 7.21 -1.69 1.57
N ALA A 97 7.96 -1.33 0.52
CA ALA A 97 7.53 -0.37 -0.46
C ALA A 97 6.38 -0.91 -1.33
N ASP A 98 6.39 -2.19 -1.67
CA ASP A 98 5.32 -2.87 -2.41
C ASP A 98 4.03 -2.94 -1.57
N GLY A 99 4.14 -3.23 -0.28
CA GLY A 99 3.01 -3.12 0.65
C GLY A 99 2.42 -1.71 0.70
N LEU A 100 3.27 -0.66 0.70
CA LEU A 100 2.81 0.73 0.62
C LEU A 100 2.14 1.03 -0.72
N HIS A 101 2.68 0.55 -1.83
CA HIS A 101 2.12 0.71 -3.17
C HIS A 101 0.66 0.22 -3.22
N PHE A 102 0.39 -1.00 -2.77
CA PHE A 102 -0.98 -1.51 -2.70
C PHE A 102 -1.88 -0.75 -1.72
N TYR A 103 -1.32 -0.19 -0.64
CA TYR A 103 -2.08 0.63 0.31
C TYR A 103 -2.52 1.96 -0.31
N ILE A 104 -1.64 2.62 -1.07
CA ILE A 104 -1.98 3.86 -1.78
C ILE A 104 -2.98 3.57 -2.89
N GLN A 105 -2.80 2.48 -3.64
CA GLN A 105 -3.76 2.02 -4.65
C GLN A 105 -5.15 1.78 -4.04
N LEU A 106 -5.23 1.13 -2.87
CA LEU A 106 -6.49 0.96 -2.15
C LEU A 106 -7.18 2.30 -1.87
N PHE A 107 -6.45 3.32 -1.43
CA PHE A 107 -7.03 4.64 -1.23
C PHE A 107 -7.54 5.28 -2.52
N ILE A 108 -6.76 5.19 -3.59
CA ILE A 108 -7.13 5.74 -4.91
C ILE A 108 -8.37 5.04 -5.46
N GLU A 109 -8.40 3.70 -5.45
CA GLU A 109 -9.53 2.93 -5.94
C GLU A 109 -10.80 3.15 -5.11
N LEU A 110 -10.67 3.48 -3.81
CA LEU A 110 -11.81 3.92 -2.96
C LEU A 110 -12.20 5.40 -3.17
N GLY A 111 -11.51 6.13 -4.04
CA GLY A 111 -11.79 7.52 -4.37
C GLY A 111 -11.22 8.55 -3.38
N LEU A 112 -10.29 8.16 -2.50
CA LEU A 112 -9.63 9.08 -1.59
C LEU A 112 -8.48 9.82 -2.27
N THR A 113 -8.32 11.09 -1.92
CA THR A 113 -7.14 11.91 -2.25
C THR A 113 -6.09 11.84 -1.15
N SER A 114 -4.87 12.32 -1.43
CA SER A 114 -3.83 12.52 -0.42
C SER A 114 -4.33 13.38 0.76
N GLU A 115 -5.12 14.41 0.46
CA GLU A 115 -5.70 15.33 1.42
C GLU A 115 -6.75 14.62 2.30
N ASP A 116 -7.57 13.74 1.72
CA ASP A 116 -8.54 12.93 2.47
C ASP A 116 -7.86 11.96 3.43
N VAL A 117 -6.79 11.29 2.99
CA VAL A 117 -6.03 10.35 3.83
C VAL A 117 -5.35 11.08 4.99
N CYS A 118 -4.75 12.24 4.74
CA CYS A 118 -4.24 13.10 5.81
C CYS A 118 -5.35 13.47 6.81
N SER A 119 -6.49 13.93 6.31
CA SER A 119 -7.66 14.28 7.14
C SER A 119 -8.13 13.09 7.99
N LEU A 120 -8.21 11.90 7.39
CA LEU A 120 -8.61 10.66 8.07
C LEU A 120 -7.66 10.29 9.20
N TYR A 121 -6.35 10.36 8.96
CA TYR A 121 -5.34 10.11 9.99
C TYR A 121 -5.48 11.07 11.18
N PHE A 122 -5.60 12.37 10.92
CA PHE A 122 -5.71 13.36 12.00
C PHE A 122 -7.03 13.24 12.77
N LYS A 123 -8.15 12.97 12.08
CA LYS A 123 -9.43 12.65 12.75
C LYS A 123 -9.29 11.43 13.66
N LYS A 124 -8.66 10.35 13.18
CA LYS A 124 -8.41 9.15 13.98
C LYS A 124 -7.52 9.45 15.19
N SER A 125 -6.51 10.30 15.02
CA SER A 125 -5.63 10.75 16.11
C SER A 125 -6.41 11.50 17.20
N GLU A 126 -7.31 12.42 16.83
CA GLU A 126 -8.15 13.13 17.81
C GLU A 126 -9.12 12.20 18.56
N VAL A 127 -9.68 11.20 17.88
CA VAL A 127 -10.49 10.16 18.55
C VAL A 127 -9.65 9.38 19.56
N ASN A 128 -8.41 9.03 19.23
CA ASN A 128 -7.52 8.31 20.16
C ASN A 128 -7.15 9.18 21.37
N LYS A 129 -6.84 10.47 21.16
CA LYS A 129 -6.60 11.43 22.26
C LYS A 129 -7.84 11.62 23.13
N PHE A 130 -9.04 11.61 22.54
CA PHE A 130 -10.28 11.65 23.31
C PHE A 130 -10.39 10.42 24.22
N ARG A 131 -10.21 9.20 23.70
CA ARG A 131 -10.29 7.94 24.48
C ARG A 131 -9.34 7.93 25.67
N GLN A 132 -8.09 8.35 25.45
CA GLN A 132 -7.08 8.47 26.52
C GLN A 132 -7.50 9.48 27.60
N ARG A 133 -8.10 10.61 27.21
CA ARG A 133 -8.58 11.63 28.16
C ARG A 133 -9.86 11.22 28.88
N SER A 134 -10.72 10.42 28.24
CA SER A 134 -12.02 10.01 28.75
C SER A 134 -11.99 8.68 29.51
N ASN A 135 -10.84 8.00 29.61
CA ASN A 135 -10.72 6.62 30.12
C ASN A 135 -11.70 5.64 29.45
N TYR A 136 -11.89 5.76 28.12
CA TYR A 136 -12.62 4.77 27.33
C TYR A 136 -11.69 3.66 26.84
#